data_AF-A0A849QE84-F1
#
_entry.id   AF-A0A849QE84-F1
#
_cell.length_a   1.000
_cell.length_b   1.000
_cell.length_c   1.000
_cell.angle_alpha   90.00
_cell.angle_beta   90.00
_cell.angle_gamma   90.00
#
_symmetry.space_group_name_H-M   'P 1'
#
loop_
_entity.id
_entity.type
_entity.pdbx_description
1 polymer ?
#
loop_
_entity_poly.entity_id
_entity_poly.type
_entity_poly.pdbx_seq_one_letter_code
_entity_poly.pdbx_strand_id
1 'polypeptide(L)'
;MRNSKGEWFEEKEAMALCRCGNSTTKPYCSGMHLKVGFKGNKEPDRVPDKIKHYEGEKITIHDNRGVCAHSGFCTDNIPTVWRMGLEPWIDLNGSDSIEIEAVTQPFPSMLYRA
;
A
#
# COMPACT_ATOMS: atom_id res chain seq x y z
N MET A 1 -14.22 -15.67 -11.90
CA MET A 1 -13.98 -14.34 -11.32
C MET A 1 -15.10 -13.45 -11.84
N ARG A 2 -15.62 -12.56 -11.00
CA ARG A 2 -16.70 -11.64 -11.38
C ARG A 2 -16.18 -10.22 -11.46
N ASN A 3 -16.64 -9.43 -12.42
CA ASN A 3 -16.31 -8.01 -12.47
C ASN A 3 -17.14 -7.20 -11.45
N SER A 4 -16.93 -5.88 -11.38
CA SER A 4 -17.68 -4.99 -10.46
C SER A 4 -19.19 -4.94 -10.70
N LYS A 5 -19.69 -5.48 -11.83
CA LYS A 5 -21.11 -5.63 -12.15
C LYS A 5 -21.67 -7.01 -11.79
N GLY A 6 -20.83 -7.90 -11.25
CA GLY A 6 -21.21 -9.29 -10.92
C GLY A 6 -21.23 -10.24 -12.11
N GLU A 7 -20.76 -9.81 -13.28
CA GLU A 7 -20.72 -10.62 -14.50
C GLU A 7 -19.52 -11.59 -14.48
N TRP A 8 -19.74 -12.82 -14.92
CA TRP A 8 -18.68 -13.82 -15.06
C TRP A 8 -17.87 -13.57 -16.33
N PHE A 9 -16.57 -13.76 -16.25
CA PHE A 9 -15.70 -13.81 -17.43
C PHE A 9 -14.86 -15.08 -17.45
N GLU A 10 -14.44 -15.45 -18.65
CA GLU A 10 -13.62 -16.63 -18.91
C GLU A 10 -12.28 -16.51 -18.18
N GLU A 11 -12.02 -17.46 -17.27
CA GLU A 11 -10.74 -17.60 -16.59
C GLU A 11 -9.83 -18.49 -17.42
N LYS A 12 -8.60 -18.02 -17.65
CA LYS A 12 -7.54 -18.79 -18.32
C LYS A 12 -6.39 -18.95 -17.34
N GLU A 13 -5.61 -20.02 -17.52
CA GLU A 13 -4.40 -20.28 -16.73
C GLU A 13 -3.45 -19.07 -16.68
N ALA A 14 -3.34 -18.35 -17.81
CA ALA A 14 -2.63 -17.09 -17.89
C ALA A 14 -3.50 -16.00 -18.54
N MET A 15 -3.48 -14.80 -17.95
CA MET A 15 -4.19 -13.64 -18.45
C MET A 15 -3.30 -12.40 -18.38
N ALA A 16 -3.32 -11.58 -19.43
CA ALA A 16 -2.69 -10.27 -19.42
C ALA A 16 -3.75 -9.19 -19.18
N LEU A 17 -3.65 -8.45 -18.07
CA LEU A 17 -4.57 -7.36 -17.75
C LEU A 17 -4.04 -6.00 -18.24
N CYS A 18 -4.96 -5.12 -18.63
CA CYS A 18 -4.61 -3.78 -19.09
C CYS A 18 -4.18 -2.89 -17.92
N ARG A 19 -2.91 -2.48 -17.91
CA ARG A 19 -2.39 -1.44 -17.01
C ARG A 19 -2.36 -0.04 -17.65
N CYS A 20 -2.25 0.06 -18.97
CA CYS A 20 -2.08 1.34 -19.68
C CYS A 20 -3.36 2.17 -19.88
N GLY A 21 -4.53 1.67 -19.46
CA GLY A 21 -5.83 2.33 -19.65
C GLY A 21 -6.40 2.33 -21.08
N ASN A 22 -5.60 2.00 -22.10
CA ASN A 22 -5.95 2.20 -23.52
C ASN A 22 -6.37 0.91 -24.26
N SER A 23 -6.59 -0.21 -23.55
CA SER A 23 -7.00 -1.44 -24.23
C SER A 23 -8.39 -1.31 -24.87
N THR A 24 -8.55 -1.93 -26.05
CA THR A 24 -9.83 -2.10 -26.76
C THR A 24 -10.63 -3.33 -26.28
N THR A 25 -10.00 -4.23 -25.51
CA THR A 25 -10.61 -5.48 -25.01
C THR A 25 -10.54 -5.56 -23.48
N LYS A 26 -10.80 -4.44 -22.79
CA LYS A 26 -10.77 -4.38 -21.31
C LYS A 26 -11.64 -5.49 -20.70
N PRO A 27 -11.19 -6.14 -19.60
CA PRO A 27 -10.04 -5.79 -18.76
C PRO A 27 -8.69 -6.29 -19.30
N TYR A 28 -8.68 -7.02 -20.41
CA TYR A 28 -7.48 -7.66 -20.95
C TYR A 28 -6.59 -6.68 -21.71
N CYS A 29 -5.33 -7.06 -21.87
CA CYS A 29 -4.36 -6.36 -22.71
C CYS A 29 -4.64 -6.65 -24.20
N SER A 30 -4.74 -5.61 -25.03
CA SER A 30 -4.86 -5.69 -26.50
C SER A 30 -3.58 -5.27 -27.23
N GLY A 31 -2.46 -5.11 -26.51
CA GLY A 31 -1.20 -4.60 -27.08
C GLY A 31 -1.14 -3.08 -27.29
N MET A 32 -2.24 -2.35 -27.05
CA MET A 32 -2.30 -0.89 -27.21
C MET A 32 -1.26 -0.10 -26.40
N HIS A 33 -0.70 -0.69 -25.33
CA HIS A 33 0.38 -0.10 -24.55
C HIS A 33 1.61 0.25 -25.40
N LEU A 34 1.91 -0.51 -26.46
CA LEU A 34 2.98 -0.20 -27.40
C LEU A 34 2.69 1.05 -28.23
N LYS A 35 1.45 1.18 -28.73
CA LYS A 35 1.03 2.29 -29.61
C LYS A 35 0.97 3.62 -28.88
N VAL A 36 0.49 3.62 -27.63
CA VAL A 36 0.39 4.84 -26.81
C VAL A 36 1.71 5.17 -26.08
N GLY A 37 2.76 4.40 -26.31
CA GLY A 37 4.07 4.62 -25.68
C GLY A 37 4.06 4.46 -24.16
N PHE A 38 3.15 3.64 -23.61
CA PHE A 38 3.04 3.44 -22.16
C PHE A 38 4.37 2.93 -21.59
N LYS A 39 4.84 3.58 -20.53
CA LYS A 39 6.02 3.18 -19.78
C LYS A 39 5.59 2.64 -18.42
N GLY A 40 6.04 1.44 -18.09
CA GLY A 40 5.69 0.75 -16.84
C GLY A 40 6.52 1.17 -15.63
N ASN A 41 7.35 2.22 -15.74
CA ASN A 41 8.16 2.73 -14.64
C ASN A 41 7.28 3.36 -13.55
N LYS A 42 7.88 3.55 -12.38
CA LYS A 42 7.30 4.32 -11.30
C LYS A 42 7.30 5.80 -11.70
N GLU A 43 6.23 6.53 -11.37
CA GLU A 43 6.18 7.98 -11.55
C GLU A 43 7.28 8.67 -10.72
N PRO A 44 7.91 9.74 -11.24
CA PRO A 44 9.02 10.41 -10.55
C PRO A 44 8.58 11.22 -9.32
N ASP A 45 7.32 11.64 -9.27
CA ASP A 45 6.72 12.44 -8.19
C ASP A 45 6.12 11.59 -7.06
N ARG A 46 6.23 10.26 -7.14
CA ARG A 46 5.79 9.36 -6.07
C ARG A 46 6.48 9.70 -4.75
N VAL A 47 5.81 9.34 -3.65
CA VAL A 47 6.48 9.29 -2.35
C VAL A 47 7.69 8.34 -2.45
N PRO A 48 8.90 8.80 -2.08
CA PRO A 48 10.11 8.00 -2.21
C PRO A 48 10.05 6.80 -1.27
N ASP A 49 10.67 5.71 -1.71
CA ASP A 49 10.97 4.57 -0.88
C ASP A 49 12.02 4.98 0.17
N LYS A 50 11.55 5.40 1.35
CA LYS A 50 12.37 5.92 2.42
C LYS A 50 11.79 5.49 3.76
N ILE A 51 12.61 4.83 4.55
CA ILE A 51 12.26 4.40 5.91
C ILE A 51 12.53 5.55 6.88
N LYS A 52 11.53 5.87 7.71
CA LYS A 52 11.67 6.71 8.90
C LYS A 52 11.53 5.81 10.13
N HIS A 53 12.46 5.96 11.06
CA HIS A 53 12.50 5.20 12.30
C HIS A 53 11.81 5.98 13.41
N TYR A 54 10.96 5.30 14.17
CA TYR A 54 10.39 5.80 15.42
C TYR A 54 10.79 4.82 16.50
N GLU A 55 11.61 5.27 17.44
CA GLU A 55 12.19 4.44 18.50
C GLU A 55 11.36 4.63 19.77
N GLY A 56 10.82 3.54 20.28
CA GLY A 56 10.15 3.47 21.57
C GLY A 56 10.96 2.59 22.52
N GLU A 57 10.53 2.50 23.78
CA GLU A 57 11.25 1.73 24.81
C GLU A 57 11.32 0.23 24.48
N LYS A 58 10.23 -0.33 23.93
CA LYS A 58 10.10 -1.78 23.67
C LYS A 58 10.14 -2.16 22.19
N ILE A 59 9.82 -1.23 21.31
CA ILE A 59 9.63 -1.49 19.87
C ILE A 59 10.16 -0.32 19.05
N THR A 60 10.66 -0.62 17.85
CA THR A 60 10.94 0.38 16.81
C THR A 60 9.99 0.17 15.64
N ILE A 61 9.33 1.25 15.20
CA ILE A 61 8.51 1.25 13.99
C ILE A 61 9.30 1.82 12.81
N HIS A 62 9.37 1.04 11.73
CA HIS A 62 9.92 1.45 10.44
C HIS A 62 8.80 1.91 9.51
N ASP A 63 8.52 3.21 9.44
CA ASP A 63 7.50 3.77 8.54
C ASP A 63 8.09 4.02 7.15
N ASN A 64 7.54 3.37 6.12
CA ASN A 64 7.88 3.64 4.73
C ASN A 64 6.66 4.09 3.93
N ARG A 65 6.45 5.41 3.89
CA ARG A 65 5.37 6.02 3.13
C ARG A 65 5.46 5.77 1.62
N GLY A 66 6.63 5.44 1.09
CA GLY A 66 6.83 5.08 -0.30
C GLY A 66 6.19 3.75 -0.70
N VAL A 67 5.89 2.88 0.25
CA VAL A 67 5.24 1.58 0.03
C VAL A 67 3.91 1.44 0.80
N CYS A 68 3.49 2.48 1.53
CA CYS A 68 2.24 2.48 2.26
C CYS A 68 1.05 2.37 1.30
N ALA A 69 0.12 1.45 1.59
CA ALA A 69 -1.09 1.24 0.78
C ALA A 69 -2.18 2.28 1.02
N HIS A 70 -2.01 3.17 2.00
CA HIS A 70 -3.01 4.15 2.45
C HIS A 70 -4.38 3.50 2.75
N SER A 71 -4.38 2.31 3.37
CA SER A 71 -5.60 1.59 3.74
C SER A 71 -6.41 2.25 4.86
N GLY A 72 -5.81 3.19 5.61
CA GLY A 72 -6.40 3.80 6.82
C GLY A 72 -6.29 2.93 8.07
N PHE A 73 -5.83 1.67 7.95
CA PHE A 73 -5.92 0.70 9.04
C PHE A 73 -5.24 1.15 10.34
N CYS A 74 -4.03 1.71 10.27
CA CYS A 74 -3.30 2.14 11.48
C CYS A 74 -3.92 3.38 12.15
N THR A 75 -4.37 4.35 11.35
CA THR A 75 -5.02 5.56 11.85
C THR A 75 -6.41 5.28 12.42
N ASP A 76 -7.10 4.28 11.89
CA ASP A 76 -8.47 3.96 12.31
C ASP A 76 -8.50 3.09 13.57
N ASN A 77 -7.53 2.17 13.74
CA ASN A 77 -7.52 1.24 14.87
C ASN A 77 -6.80 1.80 16.12
N ILE A 78 -5.71 2.56 15.95
CA ILE A 78 -4.95 3.15 17.07
C ILE A 78 -4.50 4.59 16.76
N PRO A 79 -5.45 5.55 16.66
CA PRO A 79 -5.17 6.95 16.31
C PRO A 79 -4.32 7.68 17.35
N THR A 80 -4.16 7.14 18.56
CA THR A 80 -3.26 7.66 19.58
C THR A 80 -1.79 7.43 19.22
N VAL A 81 -1.49 6.39 18.43
CA VAL A 81 -0.14 6.07 17.94
C VAL A 81 0.09 6.68 16.56
N TRP A 82 -0.82 6.51 15.58
CA TRP A 82 -0.71 7.15 14.25
C TRP A 82 -1.56 8.42 14.17
N ARG A 83 -0.91 9.57 14.34
CA ARG A 83 -1.58 10.83 14.64
C ARG A 83 -1.73 11.73 13.41
N MET A 84 -2.88 11.66 12.76
CA MET A 84 -3.21 12.49 11.58
C MET A 84 -3.04 13.98 11.86
N GLY A 85 -2.20 14.63 11.04
CA GLY A 85 -1.94 16.07 11.11
C GLY A 85 -1.04 16.51 12.26
N LEU A 86 -0.49 15.59 13.06
CA LEU A 86 0.38 15.91 14.19
C LEU A 86 1.81 15.40 13.96
N GLU A 87 2.79 16.10 14.54
CA GLU A 87 4.18 15.68 14.60
C GLU A 87 4.62 15.48 16.07
N PRO A 88 5.30 14.37 16.41
CA PRO A 88 5.65 13.27 15.51
C PRO A 88 4.41 12.50 15.01
N TRP A 89 4.43 12.13 13.73
CA TRP A 89 3.38 11.31 13.08
C TRP A 89 3.08 10.00 13.82
N ILE A 90 4.11 9.35 14.36
CA ILE A 90 3.99 8.14 15.18
C ILE A 90 4.43 8.45 16.62
N ASP A 91 3.58 8.14 17.58
CA ASP A 91 3.85 8.25 19.02
C ASP A 91 3.72 6.88 19.68
N LEU A 92 4.86 6.25 19.97
CA LEU A 92 4.91 4.89 20.53
C LEU A 92 4.50 4.82 22.01
N ASN A 93 4.18 5.96 22.64
CA ASN A 93 3.54 5.98 23.96
C ASN A 93 2.01 6.02 23.87
N GLY A 94 1.46 6.10 22.65
CA GLY A 94 0.01 6.18 22.43
C GLY A 94 -0.75 4.88 22.73
N SER A 95 -0.07 3.75 22.82
CA SER A 95 -0.63 2.46 23.25
C SER A 95 0.50 1.52 23.74
N ASP A 96 0.13 0.35 24.26
CA ASP A 96 1.08 -0.70 24.62
C ASP A 96 1.66 -1.40 23.37
N SER A 97 2.85 -1.98 23.53
CA SER A 97 3.61 -2.56 22.42
C SER A 97 2.92 -3.73 21.73
N ILE A 98 2.07 -4.49 22.44
CA ILE A 98 1.36 -5.65 21.88
C ILE A 98 0.26 -5.17 20.93
N GLU A 99 -0.48 -4.12 21.31
CA GLU A 99 -1.50 -3.54 20.44
C GLU A 99 -0.87 -2.89 19.20
N ILE A 100 0.25 -2.17 19.38
CA ILE A 100 0.99 -1.58 18.26
C ILE A 100 1.49 -2.68 17.31
N GLU A 101 2.03 -3.78 17.82
CA GLU A 101 2.48 -4.91 17.02
C GLU A 101 1.33 -5.54 16.23
N ALA A 102 0.18 -5.79 16.88
CA ALA A 102 -0.99 -6.40 16.25
C ALA A 102 -1.51 -5.60 15.05
N VAL A 103 -1.48 -4.26 15.13
CA VAL A 103 -1.89 -3.37 14.03
C VAL A 103 -0.83 -3.29 12.93
N THR A 104 0.44 -3.49 13.26
CA THR A 104 1.58 -3.30 12.36
C THR A 104 1.88 -4.56 11.53
N GLN A 105 1.87 -5.75 12.15
CA GLN A 105 2.27 -7.01 11.52
C GLN A 105 1.60 -7.34 10.18
N PRO A 106 0.31 -7.02 9.93
CA PRO A 106 -0.32 -7.34 8.65
C PRO A 106 0.27 -6.58 7.45
N PHE A 107 1.07 -5.53 7.66
CA PHE A 107 1.50 -4.61 6.60
C PHE A 107 3.02 -4.60 6.39
N PRO A 108 3.51 -4.93 5.18
CA PRO A 108 4.95 -4.89 4.87
C PRO A 108 5.53 -3.46 4.84
N SER A 109 4.68 -2.43 4.80
CA SER A 109 5.09 -1.02 4.86
C SER A 109 5.56 -0.58 6.24
N MET A 110 5.33 -1.41 7.26
CA MET A 110 5.72 -1.16 8.63
C MET A 110 6.41 -2.41 9.18
N LEU A 111 7.74 -2.42 9.11
CA LEU A 111 8.53 -3.52 9.65
C LEU A 111 8.80 -3.28 11.14
N TYR A 112 8.69 -4.35 11.91
CA TYR A 112 9.01 -4.41 13.33
C TYR A 112 10.40 -5.03 13.52
N ARG A 113 11.18 -4.49 14.46
CA ARG A 113 12.33 -5.16 15.08
C ARG A 113 12.31 -4.94 16.59
N ALA A 114 12.40 -6.04 17.33
CA ALA A 114 12.74 -6.09 18.74
C ALA A 114 14.25 -6.01 18.92
#